data_AF-A0A2V5KKC0-F1
#
_entry.id   AF-A0A2V5KKC0-F1
#
_cell.length_a   1.000
_cell.length_b   1.000
_cell.length_c   1.000
_cell.angle_alpha   90.00
_cell.angle_beta   90.00
_cell.angle_gamma   90.00
#
_symmetry.space_group_name_H-M   'P 1'
#
loop_
_entity.id
_entity.type
_entity.pdbx_description
1 polymer ?
#
loop_
_entity_poly.entity_id
_entity_poly.type
_entity_poly.pdbx_seq_one_letter_code
_entity_poly.pdbx_strand_id
1 'polypeptide(L)'
;NGLLREQEKIRRQFSGFLGATAIGHGAGSLRSELYWELLDVDDQGVVTLGASYNRGGAGSTYQAADVLYYASGGYYVALTLYQLWPVTVEGKPSTLVWRGDMISAASLGSLHGVERLGSESVMMKNITKAVTLFRRDSSGGR
;
A
#
# COMPACT_ATOMS: atom_id res chain seq x y z
N ASN A 1 -0.01 -15.94 -3.87
CA ASN A 1 0.34 -14.92 -2.86
C ASN A 1 -0.48 -15.13 -1.58
N GLY A 2 0.15 -15.37 -0.42
CA GLY A 2 -0.54 -15.63 0.86
C GLY A 2 -1.29 -14.42 1.44
N LEU A 3 -0.70 -13.22 1.33
CA LEU A 3 -1.27 -11.97 1.84
C LEU A 3 -2.68 -11.69 1.29
N LEU A 4 -2.87 -11.87 -0.01
CA LEU A 4 -4.16 -11.63 -0.66
C LEU A 4 -5.21 -12.71 -0.36
N ARG A 5 -4.83 -13.90 0.11
CA ARG A 5 -5.78 -14.98 0.43
C ARG A 5 -6.56 -14.66 1.71
N GLU A 6 -5.91 -14.01 2.68
CA GLU A 6 -6.52 -13.62 3.96
C GLU A 6 -7.43 -12.39 3.84
N GLN A 7 -7.33 -11.65 2.74
CA GLN A 7 -8.00 -10.37 2.54
C GLN A 7 -9.03 -10.42 1.40
N GLU A 8 -10.07 -11.24 1.56
CA GLU A 8 -11.02 -11.53 0.48
C GLU A 8 -11.71 -10.27 -0.08
N LYS A 9 -12.12 -9.33 0.78
CA LYS A 9 -12.77 -8.09 0.36
C LYS A 9 -11.85 -7.25 -0.55
N ILE A 10 -10.59 -7.08 -0.14
CA ILE A 10 -9.57 -6.38 -0.92
C ILE A 10 -9.34 -7.11 -2.24
N ARG A 11 -9.15 -8.44 -2.20
CA ARG A 11 -8.91 -9.25 -3.39
C ARG A 11 -10.04 -9.14 -4.41
N ARG A 12 -11.31 -9.17 -3.96
CA ARG A 12 -12.47 -9.01 -4.85
C ARG A 12 -12.50 -7.62 -5.48
N GLN A 13 -12.34 -6.57 -4.66
CA GLN A 13 -12.33 -5.18 -5.13
C GLN A 13 -11.26 -4.92 -6.20
N PHE A 14 -10.08 -5.53 -6.07
CA PHE A 14 -8.95 -5.32 -6.97
C PHE A 14 -8.76 -6.44 -8.00
N SER A 15 -9.69 -7.39 -8.11
CA SER A 15 -9.51 -8.59 -8.94
C SER A 15 -9.08 -8.30 -10.38
N GLY A 16 -9.77 -7.39 -11.07
CA GLY A 16 -9.43 -6.98 -12.45
C GLY A 16 -8.15 -6.14 -12.57
N PHE A 17 -7.68 -5.54 -11.49
CA PHE A 17 -6.37 -4.87 -11.44
C PHE A 17 -5.26 -5.90 -11.20
N LEU A 18 -5.42 -6.74 -10.17
CA LEU A 18 -4.48 -7.80 -9.81
C LEU A 18 -4.25 -8.76 -10.97
N GLY A 19 -5.30 -9.16 -11.69
CA GLY A 19 -5.20 -10.01 -12.88
C GLY A 19 -4.47 -9.39 -14.07
N ALA A 20 -4.23 -8.07 -14.05
CA ALA A 20 -3.44 -7.36 -15.06
C ALA A 20 -1.98 -7.16 -14.63
N THR A 21 -1.61 -7.53 -13.40
CA THR A 21 -0.27 -7.33 -12.81
C THR A 21 0.38 -8.67 -12.47
N ALA A 22 1.70 -8.64 -12.23
CA ALA A 22 2.41 -9.80 -11.71
C ALA A 22 2.00 -10.15 -10.26
N ILE A 23 1.46 -9.18 -9.49
CA ILE A 23 1.01 -9.36 -8.10
C ILE A 23 -0.08 -10.46 -8.00
N GLY A 24 -1.03 -10.42 -8.94
CA GLY A 24 -2.14 -11.37 -9.01
C GLY A 24 -1.83 -12.65 -9.80
N HIS A 25 -0.57 -12.87 -10.21
CA HIS A 25 -0.18 -13.94 -11.13
C HIS A 25 -0.91 -13.91 -12.49
N GLY A 26 -1.35 -12.72 -12.92
CA GLY A 26 -2.01 -12.54 -14.21
C GLY A 26 -1.02 -12.47 -15.37
N ALA A 27 -1.53 -12.49 -16.61
CA ALA A 27 -0.74 -12.39 -17.84
C ALA A 27 -0.08 -11.01 -18.07
N GLY A 28 -0.11 -10.12 -17.07
CA GLY A 28 0.79 -8.96 -16.98
C GLY A 28 0.62 -7.90 -18.07
N SER A 29 -0.60 -7.46 -18.38
CA SER A 29 -0.81 -6.36 -19.33
C SER A 29 -0.36 -4.99 -18.79
N LEU A 30 -0.27 -4.84 -17.47
CA LEU A 30 0.27 -3.63 -16.84
C LEU A 30 1.77 -3.78 -16.57
N ARG A 31 2.55 -2.85 -17.13
CA ARG A 31 3.98 -2.73 -16.87
C ARG A 31 4.21 -2.10 -15.50
N SER A 32 5.15 -2.65 -14.75
CA SER A 32 5.62 -2.05 -13.49
C SER A 32 6.66 -0.96 -13.73
N GLU A 33 6.65 0.04 -12.87
CA GLU A 33 7.81 0.91 -12.66
C GLU A 33 8.62 0.34 -11.49
N LEU A 34 9.86 -0.06 -11.78
CA LEU A 34 10.75 -0.64 -10.79
C LEU A 34 11.58 0.47 -10.15
N TYR A 35 11.78 0.38 -8.83
CA TYR A 35 12.57 1.33 -8.07
C TYR A 35 13.30 0.65 -6.92
N TRP A 36 14.17 1.39 -6.23
CA TRP A 36 14.80 0.97 -5.00
C TRP A 36 14.90 2.16 -4.06
N GLU A 37 14.90 1.91 -2.76
CA GLU A 37 15.06 2.95 -1.74
C GLU A 37 16.02 2.49 -0.64
N LEU A 38 16.62 3.46 0.04
CA LEU A 38 17.35 3.25 1.28
C LEU A 38 16.53 3.90 2.41
N LEU A 39 16.08 3.08 3.35
CA LEU A 39 15.25 3.48 4.48
C LEU A 39 16.02 3.34 5.78
N ASP A 40 15.71 4.19 6.75
CA ASP A 40 16.07 3.97 8.15
C ASP A 40 14.87 3.34 8.86
N VAL A 41 15.04 2.10 9.31
CA VAL A 41 14.02 1.30 10.00
C VAL A 41 14.62 0.79 11.29
N ASP A 42 14.04 1.19 12.42
CA ASP A 42 14.51 0.82 13.77
C ASP A 42 16.02 1.08 13.98
N ASP A 43 16.48 2.27 13.56
CA ASP A 43 17.88 2.72 13.59
C ASP A 43 18.82 1.85 12.74
N GLN A 44 18.29 1.15 11.73
CA GLN A 44 19.04 0.35 10.77
C GLN A 44 18.79 0.80 9.33
N GLY A 45 19.88 0.94 8.56
CA GLY A 45 19.80 1.17 7.13
C GLY A 45 19.32 -0.08 6.39
N VAL A 46 18.23 0.05 5.64
CA VAL A 46 17.60 -1.05 4.90
C VAL A 46 17.42 -0.69 3.44
N VAL A 47 17.90 -1.56 2.54
CA VAL A 47 17.64 -1.47 1.11
C VAL A 47 16.33 -2.17 0.77
N THR A 48 15.44 -1.47 0.08
CA THR A 48 14.19 -2.02 -0.46
C THR A 48 14.22 -2.03 -1.98
N LEU A 49 13.61 -3.04 -2.58
CA LEU A 49 13.30 -3.11 -4.00
C LEU A 49 11.80 -2.96 -4.18
N GLY A 50 11.40 -2.11 -5.11
CA GLY A 50 10.03 -1.69 -5.29
C GLY A 50 9.50 -1.95 -6.70
N ALA A 51 8.19 -2.17 -6.79
CA ALA A 51 7.46 -2.17 -8.04
C ALA A 51 6.13 -1.43 -7.86
N SER A 52 5.93 -0.36 -8.64
CA SER A 52 4.66 0.34 -8.71
C SER A 52 3.89 -0.08 -9.96
N TYR A 53 2.57 -0.18 -9.84
CA TYR A 53 1.64 -0.41 -10.94
C TYR A 53 0.55 0.64 -10.87
N ASN A 54 0.08 1.10 -12.02
CA ASN A 54 -1.03 2.02 -12.07
C ASN A 54 -1.89 1.83 -13.31
N ARG A 55 -3.16 2.22 -13.22
CA ARG A 55 -4.12 2.17 -14.33
C ARG A 55 -5.25 3.17 -14.11
N GLY A 56 -5.56 3.94 -15.16
CA GLY A 56 -6.80 4.71 -15.24
C GLY A 56 -8.02 3.81 -15.47
N GLY A 57 -9.10 4.09 -14.76
CA GLY A 57 -10.39 3.44 -14.91
C GLY A 57 -11.45 4.37 -15.52
N ALA A 58 -12.67 3.87 -15.66
CA ALA A 58 -13.80 4.67 -16.12
C ALA A 58 -14.08 5.84 -15.17
N GLY A 59 -14.62 6.95 -15.71
CA GLY A 59 -15.01 8.11 -14.90
C GLY A 59 -13.85 8.77 -14.15
N SER A 60 -12.66 8.78 -14.73
CA SER A 60 -11.43 9.32 -14.11
C SER A 60 -11.05 8.66 -12.78
N THR A 61 -11.56 7.46 -12.51
CA THR A 61 -11.09 6.63 -11.40
C THR A 61 -9.68 6.16 -11.68
N TYR A 62 -8.94 5.83 -10.62
CA TYR A 62 -7.57 5.38 -10.75
C TYR A 62 -7.27 4.28 -9.75
N GLN A 63 -6.53 3.27 -10.20
CA GLN A 63 -6.03 2.20 -9.35
C GLN A 63 -4.52 2.21 -9.38
N ALA A 64 -3.92 2.01 -8.22
CA ALA A 64 -2.48 1.83 -8.10
C ALA A 64 -2.16 0.72 -7.11
N ALA A 65 -1.00 0.11 -7.31
CA ALA A 65 -0.39 -0.78 -6.34
C ALA A 65 1.06 -0.42 -6.18
N ASP A 66 1.55 -0.57 -4.97
CA ASP A 66 2.96 -0.44 -4.64
C ASP A 66 3.39 -1.67 -3.85
N VAL A 67 4.45 -2.32 -4.31
CA VAL A 67 5.03 -3.51 -3.68
C VAL A 67 6.44 -3.20 -3.28
N LEU A 68 6.75 -3.43 -2.01
CA LEU A 68 8.09 -3.28 -1.45
C LEU A 68 8.58 -4.65 -0.97
N TYR A 69 9.74 -5.04 -1.45
CA TYR A 69 10.49 -6.18 -0.95
C TYR A 69 11.73 -5.67 -0.21
N TYR A 70 11.85 -6.03 1.06
CA TYR A 70 13.00 -5.65 1.87
C TYR A 70 14.14 -6.61 1.55
N ALA A 71 15.15 -6.14 0.81
CA ALA A 71 16.28 -6.97 0.38
C ALA A 71 17.26 -7.24 1.52
N SER A 72 17.29 -6.38 2.55
CA SER A 72 18.14 -6.50 3.73
C SER A 72 17.33 -6.27 5.02
N GLY A 73 16.76 -7.30 5.64
CA GLY A 73 16.02 -7.17 6.91
C GLY A 73 15.04 -8.32 7.23
N GLY A 74 14.31 -8.20 8.35
CA GLY A 74 13.32 -9.19 8.82
C GLY A 74 11.86 -8.97 8.36
N TYR A 75 11.61 -7.88 7.63
CA TYR A 75 10.37 -7.65 6.89
C TYR A 75 10.48 -8.36 5.54
N TYR A 76 9.43 -9.03 5.06
CA TYR A 76 9.52 -9.76 3.80
C TYR A 76 8.91 -8.97 2.65
N VAL A 77 7.66 -8.52 2.78
CA VAL A 77 6.95 -7.82 1.69
C VAL A 77 5.92 -6.87 2.28
N ALA A 78 5.83 -5.65 1.77
CA ALA A 78 4.65 -4.80 1.91
C ALA A 78 3.94 -4.65 0.56
N LEU A 79 2.61 -4.69 0.58
CA LEU A 79 1.74 -4.43 -0.57
C LEU A 79 0.72 -3.37 -0.15
N THR A 80 0.73 -2.25 -0.86
CA THR A 80 -0.29 -1.21 -0.72
C THR A 80 -1.14 -1.15 -1.99
N LEU A 81 -2.46 -1.20 -1.83
CA LEU A 81 -3.42 -1.04 -2.93
C LEU A 81 -4.20 0.25 -2.74
N TYR A 82 -4.33 1.03 -3.81
CA TYR A 82 -5.06 2.28 -3.85
C TYR A 82 -6.18 2.22 -4.88
N GLN A 83 -7.37 2.63 -4.46
CA GLN A 83 -8.46 2.99 -5.34
C GLN A 83 -8.79 4.45 -5.09
N LEU A 84 -8.75 5.24 -6.16
CA LEU A 84 -8.95 6.67 -6.16
C LEU A 84 -10.20 7.00 -6.98
N TRP A 85 -11.05 7.86 -6.42
CA TRP A 85 -12.18 8.45 -7.14
C TRP A 85 -12.10 9.97 -7.06
N PRO A 86 -12.23 10.68 -8.19
CA PRO A 86 -12.44 12.11 -8.14
C PRO A 86 -13.80 12.39 -7.51
N VAL A 87 -13.83 13.30 -6.54
CA VAL A 87 -15.04 13.71 -5.85
C VAL A 87 -15.02 15.23 -5.66
N THR A 88 -16.19 15.82 -5.44
CA THR A 88 -16.30 17.22 -5.03
C THR A 88 -16.75 17.27 -3.59
N VAL A 89 -15.98 17.93 -2.73
CA VAL A 89 -16.32 18.16 -1.32
C VAL A 89 -16.44 19.65 -1.12
N GLU A 90 -17.62 20.13 -0.73
CA GLU A 90 -17.89 21.57 -0.49
C GLU A 90 -17.48 22.46 -1.68
N GLY A 91 -17.75 22.00 -2.91
CA GLY A 91 -17.42 22.73 -4.13
C GLY A 91 -15.94 22.67 -4.54
N LYS A 92 -15.08 22.01 -3.77
CA LYS A 92 -13.65 21.86 -4.08
C LYS A 92 -13.36 20.50 -4.73
N PRO A 93 -12.58 20.45 -5.84
CA PRO A 93 -12.06 19.19 -6.36
C PRO A 93 -11.26 18.45 -5.28
N SER A 94 -11.53 17.17 -5.13
CA SER A 94 -10.93 16.31 -4.11
C SER A 94 -10.83 14.88 -4.61
N THR A 95 -10.09 14.04 -3.90
CA THR A 95 -9.95 12.62 -4.22
C THR A 95 -10.37 11.79 -3.02
N LEU A 96 -11.38 10.94 -3.20
CA LEU A 96 -11.67 9.88 -2.24
C LEU A 96 -10.65 8.77 -2.44
N VAL A 97 -9.96 8.40 -1.37
CA VAL A 97 -8.93 7.35 -1.38
C VAL A 97 -9.42 6.17 -0.54
N TRP A 98 -9.48 5.00 -1.15
CA TRP A 98 -9.57 3.74 -0.42
C TRP A 98 -8.23 3.02 -0.54
N ARG A 99 -7.62 2.75 0.61
CA ARG A 99 -6.28 2.17 0.73
C ARG A 99 -6.38 0.85 1.49
N GLY A 100 -5.70 -0.18 0.99
CA GLY A 100 -5.49 -1.44 1.69
C GLY A 100 -4.00 -1.71 1.85
N ASP A 101 -3.54 -1.85 3.09
CA ASP A 101 -2.16 -2.16 3.44
C ASP A 101 -2.03 -3.61 3.90
N MET A 102 -1.08 -4.35 3.32
CA MET A 102 -0.75 -5.72 3.70
C MET A 102 0.74 -5.82 3.92
N ILE A 103 1.15 -6.35 5.08
CA ILE A 103 2.56 -6.49 5.45
C ILE A 103 2.81 -7.94 5.85
N SER A 104 3.88 -8.52 5.32
CA SER A 104 4.45 -9.79 5.75
C SER A 104 5.78 -9.53 6.43
N ALA A 105 5.93 -9.99 7.67
CA ALA A 105 7.17 -9.89 8.43
C ALA A 105 7.36 -11.16 9.28
N ALA A 106 8.61 -11.60 9.46
CA ALA A 106 8.92 -12.79 10.26
C ALA A 106 8.38 -12.67 11.69
N SER A 107 8.54 -11.47 12.28
CA SER A 107 8.11 -11.14 13.63
C SER A 107 6.59 -11.18 13.82
N LEU A 108 5.80 -10.86 12.78
CA LEU A 108 4.33 -10.90 12.89
C LEU A 108 3.79 -12.32 13.08
N GLY A 109 4.50 -13.34 12.58
CA GLY A 109 4.10 -14.74 12.72
C GLY A 109 4.19 -15.28 14.15
N SER A 110 5.04 -14.67 14.99
CA SER A 110 5.21 -15.05 16.40
C SER A 110 4.36 -14.24 17.37
N LEU A 111 3.68 -13.18 16.91
CA LEU A 111 2.84 -12.34 17.76
C LEU A 111 1.48 -12.99 17.98
N HIS A 112 1.07 -13.08 19.25
CA HIS A 112 -0.22 -13.65 19.63
C HIS A 112 -1.01 -12.71 20.54
N GLY A 113 -2.34 -12.75 20.42
CA GLY A 113 -3.25 -12.02 21.30
C GLY A 113 -2.98 -10.52 21.37
N VAL A 114 -2.59 -10.03 22.56
CA VAL A 114 -2.42 -8.60 22.86
C VAL A 114 -1.26 -7.97 22.10
N GLU A 115 -0.17 -8.72 21.87
CA GLU A 115 1.02 -8.20 21.19
C GLU A 115 0.70 -7.84 19.73
N ARG A 116 -0.07 -8.71 19.05
CA ARG A 116 -0.58 -8.45 17.70
C ARG A 116 -1.46 -7.21 17.65
N LEU A 117 -2.41 -7.09 18.57
CA LEU A 117 -3.30 -5.91 18.64
C LEU A 117 -2.52 -4.61 18.91
N GLY A 118 -1.48 -4.68 19.74
CA GLY A 118 -0.56 -3.57 19.99
C GLY A 118 0.16 -3.13 18.72
N SER A 119 0.77 -4.08 17.99
CA SER A 119 1.46 -3.79 16.73
C SER A 119 0.53 -3.22 15.65
N GLU A 120 -0.67 -3.79 15.50
CA GLU A 120 -1.70 -3.27 14.57
C GLU A 120 -2.11 -1.83 14.95
N SER A 121 -2.28 -1.55 16.25
CA SER A 121 -2.62 -0.20 16.74
C SER A 121 -1.52 0.83 16.48
N VAL A 122 -0.25 0.44 16.68
CA VAL A 122 0.91 1.31 16.38
C VAL A 122 1.02 1.57 14.88
N MET A 123 0.82 0.55 14.04
CA MET A 123 0.79 0.71 12.59
C MET A 123 -0.30 1.71 12.17
N MET A 124 -1.52 1.56 12.67
CA MET A 124 -2.63 2.48 12.37
C MET A 124 -2.34 3.92 12.83
N LYS A 125 -1.71 4.09 14.00
CA LYS A 125 -1.28 5.40 14.49
C LYS A 125 -0.24 6.04 13.56
N ASN A 126 0.73 5.26 13.08
CA ASN A 126 1.75 5.75 12.15
C ASN A 126 1.16 6.11 10.79
N ILE A 127 0.25 5.30 10.25
CA ILE A 127 -0.48 5.62 9.01
C ILE A 127 -1.28 6.92 9.18
N THR A 128 -2.01 7.06 10.29
CA THR A 128 -2.82 8.27 10.56
C THR A 128 -1.95 9.51 10.66
N LYS A 129 -0.78 9.40 11.32
CA LYS A 129 0.20 10.49 11.40
C LYS A 129 0.72 10.86 10.01
N ALA A 130 1.11 9.88 9.19
CA ALA A 130 1.60 10.12 7.84
C ALA A 130 0.53 10.79 6.96
N VAL A 131 -0.71 10.33 7.01
CA VAL A 131 -1.84 10.95 6.29
C VAL A 131 -2.07 12.39 6.75
N THR A 132 -2.00 12.65 8.06
CA THR A 132 -2.19 13.99 8.62
C THR A 132 -1.09 14.95 8.15
N LEU A 133 0.17 14.51 8.19
CA LEU A 133 1.31 15.27 7.69
C LEU A 133 1.18 15.55 6.19
N PHE A 134 0.86 14.52 5.40
CA PHE A 134 0.63 14.66 3.96
C PHE A 134 -0.45 15.70 3.67
N ARG A 135 -1.60 15.64 4.37
CA ARG A 135 -2.69 16.62 4.22
C ARG A 135 -2.25 18.03 4.57
N ARG A 136 -1.47 18.20 5.64
CA ARG A 136 -0.95 19.50 6.04
C ARG A 136 -0.04 20.07 4.95
N ASP A 137 0.91 19.28 4.47
CA ASP A 137 1.91 19.71 3.49
C ASP A 137 1.28 19.99 2.12
N SER A 138 0.24 19.23 1.73
CA SER A 138 -0.52 19.49 0.50
C SER A 138 -1.55 20.62 0.62
N SER A 139 -1.95 21.01 1.84
CA SER A 139 -2.81 22.18 2.10
C SER A 139 -2.06 23.51 2.20
N GLY A 140 -0.75 23.46 2.51
CA GLY A 140 0.14 24.62 2.64
C GLY A 140 0.71 25.09 1.31
N GLY A 141 -0.15 25.26 0.29
CA GLY A 141 0.25 25.54 -1.09
C GLY A 141 1.36 26.59 -1.24
N ARG A 142 2.32 26.29 -2.13
CA ARG A 142 3.03 27.31 -2.90
C ARG A 142 2.13 27.84 -4.00
#